data_AF-A0A081RKZ7-F1
#
_entry.id   AF-A0A081RKZ7-F1
#
_cell.length_a   1.000
_cell.length_b   1.000
_cell.length_c   1.000
_cell.angle_alpha   90.00
_cell.angle_beta   90.00
_cell.angle_gamma   90.00
#
_symmetry.space_group_name_H-M   'P 1'
#
loop_
_entity.id
_entity.type
_entity.pdbx_description
1 polymer ?
#
loop_
_entity_poly.entity_id
_entity_poly.type
_entity_poly.pdbx_seq_one_letter_code
_entity_poly.pdbx_strand_id
1 'polypeptide(L)'
;MERENTDNSQNKEKILYDGFEFQKIISKFIPANEQSQDTLHIVLTNKLTCTFDESDFRYHARVLIGTNPSIISTTGIIEAPAKPKEYYLELMTNFSKEDTDKIKEKFKGEFLEYHDPRLSEIVEGYMLQSIMYYETGEAFCENKECRLYNAHWQKELLHSQLNKKFCSKHEESFKKLINYS
;
A
#
# COMPACT_ATOMS: atom_id res chain seq x y z
N MET A 1 8.10 -4.33 -22.61
CA MET A 1 8.03 -2.97 -22.01
C MET A 1 6.66 -2.42 -22.34
N GLU A 2 5.87 -2.10 -21.32
CA GLU A 2 4.52 -1.56 -21.48
C GLU A 2 4.59 -0.26 -22.30
N ARG A 3 3.86 -0.16 -23.41
CA ARG A 3 3.92 1.00 -24.34
C ARG A 3 2.84 2.05 -24.05
N GLU A 4 1.79 1.65 -23.34
CA GLU A 4 0.64 2.46 -23.00
C GLU A 4 0.27 2.19 -21.53
N ASN A 5 -0.28 3.18 -20.84
CA ASN A 5 -0.71 2.98 -19.46
C ASN A 5 -2.04 2.22 -19.42
N THR A 6 -1.95 0.90 -19.28
CA THR A 6 -3.12 0.02 -19.26
C THR A 6 -3.56 -0.27 -17.84
N ASP A 7 -4.88 -0.18 -17.58
CA ASP A 7 -5.43 -0.62 -16.31
C ASP A 7 -5.45 -2.14 -16.24
N ASN A 8 -4.50 -2.68 -15.49
CA ASN A 8 -4.31 -4.13 -15.31
C ASN A 8 -4.83 -4.62 -13.95
N SER A 9 -5.56 -3.77 -13.21
CA SER A 9 -6.07 -4.11 -11.88
C SER A 9 -6.98 -5.35 -11.87
N GLN A 10 -7.81 -5.52 -12.91
CA GLN A 10 -8.76 -6.64 -13.04
C GLN A 10 -8.22 -7.85 -13.82
N ASN A 11 -6.97 -7.82 -14.26
CA ASN A 11 -6.44 -8.93 -15.07
C ASN A 11 -6.31 -10.19 -14.22
N LYS A 12 -6.64 -11.35 -14.82
CA LYS A 12 -6.44 -12.66 -14.18
C LYS A 12 -4.98 -12.91 -13.80
N GLU A 13 -4.06 -12.48 -14.65
CA GLU A 13 -2.63 -12.52 -14.39
C GLU A 13 -2.18 -11.13 -13.93
N LYS A 14 -1.58 -11.09 -12.74
CA LYS A 14 -1.07 -9.85 -12.17
C LYS A 14 0.39 -9.68 -12.56
N ILE A 15 0.67 -8.59 -13.25
CA ILE A 15 2.03 -8.18 -13.58
C ILE A 15 2.63 -7.51 -12.34
N LEU A 16 3.76 -8.04 -11.88
CA LEU A 16 4.55 -7.46 -10.80
C LEU A 16 5.59 -6.51 -11.38
N TYR A 17 5.71 -5.33 -10.78
CA TYR A 17 6.68 -4.31 -11.16
C TYR A 17 7.71 -4.17 -10.04
N ASP A 18 8.99 -4.41 -10.35
CA ASP A 18 10.06 -4.13 -9.39
C ASP A 18 10.01 -2.65 -9.00
N GLY A 19 9.75 -2.38 -7.72
CA GLY A 19 9.45 -1.05 -7.22
C GLY A 19 10.63 -0.09 -7.34
N PHE A 20 11.86 -0.59 -7.23
CA PHE A 20 13.06 0.24 -7.33
C PHE A 20 13.37 0.59 -8.79
N GLU A 21 13.27 -0.38 -9.71
CA GLU A 21 13.43 -0.09 -11.13
C GLU A 21 12.28 0.78 -11.67
N PHE A 22 11.05 0.55 -11.20
CA PHE A 22 9.91 1.41 -11.53
C PHE A 22 10.15 2.86 -11.07
N GLN A 23 10.52 3.05 -9.80
CA GLN A 23 10.84 4.38 -9.28
C GLN A 23 11.95 5.06 -10.07
N LYS A 24 13.06 4.36 -10.36
CA LYS A 24 14.18 4.89 -11.14
C LYS A 24 13.78 5.38 -12.53
N ILE A 25 12.80 4.73 -13.16
CA ILE A 25 12.23 5.19 -14.44
C ILE A 25 11.40 6.45 -14.22
N ILE A 26 10.52 6.45 -13.22
CA ILE A 26 9.65 7.59 -12.89
C ILE A 26 10.46 8.84 -12.53
N SER A 27 11.54 8.71 -11.75
CA SER A 27 12.39 9.82 -11.35
C SER A 27 12.97 10.61 -12.53
N LYS A 28 13.14 9.98 -13.70
CA LYS A 28 13.66 10.65 -14.91
C LYS A 28 12.69 11.66 -15.51
N PHE A 29 11.40 11.56 -15.15
CA PHE A 29 10.36 12.48 -15.63
C PHE A 29 10.11 13.63 -14.66
N ILE A 30 10.73 13.63 -13.49
CA ILE A 30 10.64 14.73 -12.52
C ILE A 30 11.54 15.88 -13.00
N PRO A 31 11.00 17.10 -13.16
CA PRO A 31 11.77 18.27 -13.57
C PRO A 31 12.99 18.50 -12.68
N ALA A 32 14.14 18.86 -13.28
CA ALA A 32 15.39 19.03 -12.55
C ALA A 32 15.31 20.10 -11.43
N ASN A 33 14.45 21.11 -11.59
CA ASN A 33 14.20 22.15 -10.58
C ASN A 33 13.38 21.66 -9.38
N GLU A 34 12.76 20.48 -9.46
CA GLU A 34 11.98 19.87 -8.38
C GLU A 34 12.72 18.71 -7.70
N GLN A 35 13.96 18.41 -8.13
CA GLN A 35 14.80 17.35 -7.54
C GLN A 35 15.54 17.82 -6.28
N SER A 36 15.03 18.83 -5.57
CA SER A 36 15.60 19.28 -4.30
C SER A 36 15.10 18.43 -3.13
N GLN A 37 15.77 18.55 -1.98
CA GLN A 37 15.32 17.95 -0.72
C GLN A 37 14.12 18.69 -0.10
N ASP A 38 13.66 19.77 -0.72
CA ASP A 38 12.51 20.54 -0.23
C ASP A 38 11.19 20.11 -0.88
N THR A 39 11.24 19.16 -1.82
CA THR A 39 10.06 18.70 -2.56
C THR A 39 9.89 17.19 -2.45
N LEU A 40 8.85 16.76 -1.76
CA LEU A 40 8.39 15.37 -1.76
C LEU A 40 7.47 15.13 -2.96
N HIS A 41 7.86 14.20 -3.82
CA HIS A 41 7.04 13.71 -4.92
C HIS A 41 6.28 12.46 -4.48
N ILE A 42 4.97 12.42 -4.72
CA ILE A 42 4.13 11.26 -4.44
C ILE A 42 3.43 10.84 -5.74
N VAL A 43 3.62 9.58 -6.12
CA VAL A 43 3.05 8.99 -7.34
C VAL A 43 2.06 7.91 -6.96
N LEU A 44 0.81 8.11 -7.34
CA LEU A 44 -0.25 7.11 -7.22
C LEU A 44 -0.30 6.27 -8.49
N THR A 45 -0.32 4.94 -8.35
CA THR A 45 -0.40 4.03 -9.49
C THR A 45 -1.27 2.82 -9.18
N ASN A 46 -1.91 2.24 -10.20
CA ASN A 46 -2.58 0.94 -10.10
C ASN A 46 -1.65 -0.24 -10.44
N LYS A 47 -0.38 0.00 -10.76
CA LYS A 47 0.60 -1.06 -11.02
C LYS A 47 0.99 -1.73 -9.71
N LEU A 48 0.94 -3.06 -9.66
CA LEU A 48 1.30 -3.82 -8.47
C LEU A 48 2.81 -3.83 -8.30
N THR A 49 3.31 -2.99 -7.40
CA THR A 49 4.75 -2.88 -7.12
C THR A 49 5.19 -3.99 -6.17
N CYS A 50 6.44 -4.42 -6.30
CA CYS A 50 7.04 -5.43 -5.45
C CYS A 50 8.51 -5.12 -5.15
N THR A 51 9.04 -5.72 -4.11
CA THR A 51 10.48 -5.71 -3.80
C THR A 51 10.97 -7.13 -3.60
N PHE A 52 12.18 -7.41 -4.04
CA PHE A 52 12.82 -8.68 -3.72
C PHE A 52 13.28 -8.69 -2.26
N ASP A 53 12.99 -9.75 -1.53
CA ASP A 53 13.43 -9.95 -0.16
C ASP A 53 14.49 -11.07 -0.13
N GLU A 54 15.70 -10.74 0.29
CA GLU A 54 16.83 -11.67 0.33
C GLU A 54 16.70 -12.69 1.47
N SER A 55 15.82 -12.45 2.45
CA SER A 55 15.61 -13.37 3.57
C SER A 55 14.85 -14.64 3.17
N ASP A 56 13.93 -14.53 2.20
CA ASP A 56 13.14 -15.66 1.69
C ASP A 56 13.23 -15.82 0.16
N PHE A 57 14.14 -15.09 -0.49
CA PHE A 57 14.51 -15.18 -1.91
C PHE A 57 13.32 -15.08 -2.88
N ARG A 58 12.36 -14.22 -2.59
CA ARG A 58 11.20 -13.99 -3.46
C ARG A 58 10.76 -12.54 -3.48
N TYR A 59 9.96 -12.20 -4.49
CA TYR A 59 9.30 -10.91 -4.58
C TYR A 59 8.09 -10.85 -3.66
N HIS A 60 8.01 -9.76 -2.90
CA HIS A 60 6.85 -9.41 -2.10
C HIS A 60 6.16 -8.21 -2.70
N ALA A 61 4.85 -8.31 -2.91
CA ALA A 61 4.05 -7.14 -3.25
C ALA A 61 4.19 -6.09 -2.14
N ARG A 62 4.27 -4.82 -2.54
CA ARG A 62 4.37 -3.67 -1.64
C ARG A 62 3.28 -2.68 -1.97
N VAL A 63 2.81 -2.03 -0.92
CA VAL A 63 1.89 -0.89 -1.06
C VAL A 63 2.67 0.39 -1.37
N LEU A 64 3.80 0.57 -0.68
CA LEU A 64 4.58 1.79 -0.65
C LEU A 64 6.04 1.48 -0.97
N ILE A 65 6.63 2.24 -1.89
CA ILE A 65 8.08 2.38 -2.08
C ILE A 65 8.45 3.78 -1.59
N GLY A 66 9.04 3.88 -0.40
CA GLY A 66 9.10 5.14 0.36
C GLY A 66 10.15 6.17 -0.07
N THR A 67 11.13 5.81 -0.89
CA THR A 67 12.15 6.74 -1.41
C THR A 67 11.51 7.85 -2.25
N ASN A 68 12.12 9.05 -2.38
CA ASN A 68 11.57 10.15 -3.20
C ASN A 68 11.92 9.95 -4.70
N PRO A 69 10.95 9.86 -5.64
CA PRO A 69 9.50 9.97 -5.47
C PRO A 69 8.87 8.76 -4.81
N SER A 70 8.04 8.99 -3.79
CA SER A 70 7.31 7.93 -3.12
C SER A 70 6.27 7.34 -4.08
N ILE A 71 6.25 6.01 -4.20
CA ILE A 71 5.30 5.30 -5.06
C ILE A 71 4.27 4.58 -4.20
N ILE A 72 3.00 4.91 -4.36
CA ILE A 72 1.88 4.24 -3.68
C ILE A 72 1.06 3.47 -4.73
N SER A 73 0.99 2.16 -4.55
CA SER A 73 0.22 1.26 -5.41
C SER A 73 -1.18 1.02 -4.85
N THR A 74 -2.22 1.51 -5.55
CA THR A 74 -3.62 1.25 -5.18
C THR A 74 -3.99 -0.22 -5.32
N THR A 75 -3.43 -0.92 -6.30
CA THR A 75 -3.54 -2.38 -6.40
C THR A 75 -2.75 -3.06 -5.28
N GLY A 76 -1.58 -2.52 -4.91
CA GLY A 76 -0.81 -2.99 -3.76
C GLY A 76 -1.59 -2.94 -2.46
N ILE A 77 -2.38 -1.87 -2.21
CA ILE A 77 -3.25 -1.77 -1.03
C ILE A 77 -4.20 -2.98 -0.91
N ILE A 78 -4.71 -3.48 -2.03
CA ILE A 78 -5.67 -4.59 -2.08
C ILE A 78 -4.95 -5.94 -2.00
N GLU A 79 -3.83 -6.07 -2.70
CA GLU A 79 -3.22 -7.37 -3.00
C GLU A 79 -2.00 -7.72 -2.14
N ALA A 80 -1.30 -6.74 -1.59
CA ALA A 80 -0.09 -6.98 -0.81
C ALA A 80 -0.38 -7.47 0.62
N PRO A 81 -1.31 -6.87 1.39
CA PRO A 81 -1.68 -7.40 2.70
C PRO A 81 -2.47 -8.70 2.56
N ALA A 82 -2.14 -9.69 3.38
CA ALA A 82 -2.82 -10.98 3.37
C ALA A 82 -4.29 -10.86 3.79
N LYS A 83 -5.18 -11.60 3.12
CA LYS A 83 -6.60 -11.72 3.52
C LYS A 83 -6.73 -12.54 4.82
N PRO A 84 -7.87 -12.49 5.53
CA PRO A 84 -8.08 -13.30 6.72
C PRO A 84 -7.74 -14.78 6.52
N LYS A 85 -7.17 -15.44 7.53
CA LYS A 85 -6.75 -16.85 7.43
C LYS A 85 -7.95 -17.78 7.21
N GLU A 86 -9.06 -17.45 7.83
CA GLU A 86 -10.35 -18.14 7.77
C GLU A 86 -10.87 -18.19 6.33
N TYR A 87 -10.68 -17.09 5.58
CA TYR A 87 -11.04 -17.03 4.16
C TYR A 87 -10.27 -18.08 3.34
N TYR A 88 -8.95 -18.19 3.55
CA TYR A 88 -8.15 -19.22 2.87
C TYR A 88 -8.49 -20.64 3.30
N LEU A 89 -8.78 -20.86 4.59
CA LEU A 89 -9.18 -22.17 5.09
C LEU A 89 -10.46 -22.67 4.41
N GLU A 90 -11.47 -21.80 4.30
CA GLU A 90 -12.74 -22.16 3.64
C GLU A 90 -12.59 -22.40 2.14
N LEU A 91 -11.70 -21.67 1.47
CA LEU A 91 -11.37 -21.93 0.06
C LEU A 91 -10.71 -23.29 -0.13
N MET A 92 -9.86 -23.73 0.80
CA MET A 92 -9.18 -25.03 0.71
C MET A 92 -10.12 -26.21 0.98
N THR A 93 -11.16 -26.02 1.80
CA THR A 93 -12.12 -27.08 2.14
C THR A 93 -13.26 -27.23 1.14
N ASN A 94 -13.47 -26.28 0.23
CA ASN A 94 -14.56 -26.28 -0.74
C ASN A 94 -14.04 -26.35 -2.18
N PHE A 95 -14.42 -27.40 -2.91
CA PHE A 95 -13.84 -27.71 -4.23
C PHE A 95 -14.67 -27.22 -5.44
N SER A 96 -15.86 -26.65 -5.23
CA SER A 96 -16.72 -26.19 -6.32
C SER A 96 -16.62 -24.67 -6.54
N LYS A 97 -16.78 -24.24 -7.80
CA LYS A 97 -16.82 -22.81 -8.16
C LYS A 97 -17.98 -22.06 -7.50
N GLU A 98 -19.16 -22.70 -7.41
CA GLU A 98 -20.34 -22.11 -6.76
C GLU A 98 -20.11 -21.86 -5.27
N ASP A 99 -19.28 -22.66 -4.61
CA ASP A 99 -18.91 -22.44 -3.21
C ASP A 99 -17.89 -21.31 -3.05
N THR A 100 -17.04 -21.08 -4.06
CA THR A 100 -16.03 -20.00 -4.04
C THR A 100 -16.69 -18.61 -3.98
N ASP A 101 -17.76 -18.40 -4.77
CA ASP A 101 -18.47 -17.12 -4.78
C ASP A 101 -19.30 -16.91 -3.49
N LYS A 102 -19.86 -17.98 -2.91
CA LYS A 102 -20.50 -17.92 -1.59
C LYS A 102 -19.52 -17.55 -0.49
N ILE A 103 -18.30 -18.11 -0.51
CA ILE A 103 -17.25 -17.75 0.44
C ILE A 103 -16.87 -16.28 0.29
N LYS A 104 -16.69 -15.79 -0.95
CA LYS A 104 -16.41 -14.35 -1.16
C LYS A 104 -17.50 -13.46 -0.57
N GLU A 105 -18.77 -13.79 -0.81
CA GLU A 105 -19.88 -13.00 -0.25
C GLU A 105 -19.93 -13.08 1.28
N LYS A 106 -19.59 -14.22 1.89
CA LYS A 106 -19.52 -14.37 3.35
C LYS A 106 -18.49 -13.45 4.01
N PHE A 107 -17.34 -13.24 3.35
CA PHE A 107 -16.25 -12.41 3.87
C PHE A 107 -16.27 -10.97 3.35
N LYS A 108 -17.37 -10.56 2.71
CA LYS A 108 -17.52 -9.23 2.14
C LYS A 108 -17.37 -8.15 3.21
N GLY A 109 -16.53 -7.16 2.90
CA GLY A 109 -16.19 -6.09 3.83
C GLY A 109 -15.06 -6.39 4.81
N GLU A 110 -14.62 -7.66 4.97
CA GLU A 110 -13.49 -8.01 5.85
C GLU A 110 -12.12 -7.74 5.23
N PHE A 111 -12.07 -7.60 3.91
CA PHE A 111 -10.90 -7.15 3.15
C PHE A 111 -11.35 -6.20 2.05
N LEU A 112 -10.39 -5.50 1.44
CA LEU A 112 -10.66 -4.58 0.34
C LEU A 112 -10.89 -5.35 -0.96
N GLU A 113 -11.81 -4.84 -1.76
CA GLU A 113 -12.02 -5.24 -3.14
C GLU A 113 -11.68 -4.08 -4.07
N TYR A 114 -11.58 -4.36 -5.37
CA TYR A 114 -11.40 -3.28 -6.33
C TYR A 114 -12.64 -2.38 -6.37
N HIS A 115 -12.42 -1.08 -6.53
CA HIS A 115 -13.43 -0.02 -6.42
C HIS A 115 -14.08 0.09 -5.04
N ASP A 116 -13.47 -0.47 -3.99
CA ASP A 116 -13.94 -0.27 -2.63
C ASP A 116 -13.85 1.22 -2.24
N PRO A 117 -14.94 1.83 -1.74
CA PRO A 117 -14.96 3.24 -1.38
C PRO A 117 -14.00 3.60 -0.23
N ARG A 118 -13.56 2.60 0.56
CA ARG A 118 -12.59 2.79 1.65
C ARG A 118 -11.17 3.03 1.13
N LEU A 119 -10.90 2.75 -0.14
CA LEU A 119 -9.55 2.85 -0.71
C LEU A 119 -8.97 4.27 -0.61
N SER A 120 -9.80 5.31 -0.78
CA SER A 120 -9.34 6.70 -0.67
C SER A 120 -8.80 7.03 0.72
N GLU A 121 -9.47 6.56 1.78
CA GLU A 121 -9.05 6.76 3.17
C GLU A 121 -7.69 6.11 3.45
N ILE A 122 -7.46 4.95 2.83
CA ILE A 122 -6.23 4.19 3.01
C ILE A 122 -5.08 4.82 2.22
N VAL A 123 -5.36 5.34 1.01
CA VAL A 123 -4.39 6.12 0.23
C VAL A 123 -3.92 7.33 1.03
N GLU A 124 -4.82 8.08 1.67
CA GLU A 124 -4.44 9.18 2.56
C GLU A 124 -3.50 8.73 3.69
N GLY A 125 -3.74 7.56 4.28
CA GLY A 125 -2.85 6.96 5.28
C GLY A 125 -1.45 6.69 4.75
N TYR A 126 -1.33 6.13 3.54
CA TYR A 126 -0.03 5.89 2.91
C TYR A 126 0.64 7.19 2.42
N MET A 127 -0.12 8.23 2.09
CA MET A 127 0.43 9.58 1.86
C MET A 127 1.05 10.14 3.15
N LEU A 128 0.36 10.01 4.28
CA LEU A 128 0.87 10.40 5.58
C LEU A 128 2.12 9.60 5.99
N GLN A 129 2.16 8.30 5.69
CA GLN A 129 3.36 7.47 5.87
C GLN A 129 4.52 7.96 4.97
N SER A 130 4.23 8.32 3.72
CA SER A 130 5.25 8.85 2.79
C SER A 130 5.84 10.17 3.29
N ILE A 131 4.97 11.09 3.75
CA ILE A 131 5.41 12.34 4.38
C ILE A 131 6.27 12.03 5.60
N MET A 132 5.83 11.11 6.46
CA MET A 132 6.60 10.83 7.67
C MET A 132 7.96 10.21 7.40
N TYR A 133 8.02 9.25 6.50
CA TYR A 133 9.29 8.67 6.10
C TYR A 133 10.23 9.70 5.46
N TYR A 134 9.69 10.62 4.65
CA TYR A 134 10.48 11.71 4.06
C TYR A 134 11.11 12.62 5.11
N GLU A 135 10.34 12.98 6.14
CA GLU A 135 10.75 13.93 7.19
C GLU A 135 11.65 13.31 8.26
N THR A 136 11.45 12.03 8.62
CA THR A 136 12.12 11.41 9.78
C THR A 136 12.95 10.18 9.44
N GLY A 137 12.81 9.62 8.24
CA GLY A 137 13.36 8.32 7.88
C GLY A 137 12.69 7.12 8.55
N GLU A 138 11.64 7.33 9.35
CA GLU A 138 10.89 6.25 10.01
C GLU A 138 9.85 5.66 9.04
N ALA A 139 10.07 4.41 8.62
CA ALA A 139 9.25 3.80 7.57
C ALA A 139 7.84 3.46 8.07
N PHE A 140 7.70 2.87 9.26
CA PHE A 140 6.43 2.41 9.78
C PHE A 140 6.35 2.43 11.31
N CYS A 141 5.12 2.50 11.82
CA CYS A 141 4.82 2.34 13.23
C CYS A 141 4.56 0.87 13.58
N GLU A 142 4.91 0.47 14.80
CA GLU A 142 4.60 -0.87 15.35
C GLU A 142 3.28 -0.90 16.15
N ASN A 143 2.72 0.27 16.46
CA ASN A 143 1.46 0.35 17.21
C ASN A 143 0.26 0.12 16.29
N LYS A 144 -0.48 -0.97 16.52
CA LYS A 144 -1.67 -1.38 15.74
C LYS A 144 -2.80 -0.35 15.71
N GLU A 145 -2.87 0.52 16.72
CA GLU A 145 -3.87 1.59 16.79
C GLU A 145 -3.45 2.84 16.02
N CYS A 146 -2.18 2.93 15.59
CA CYS A 146 -1.67 4.07 14.84
C CYS A 146 -1.98 3.89 13.34
N ARG A 147 -2.43 4.96 12.69
CA ARG A 147 -2.67 5.01 11.24
C ARG A 147 -1.40 4.77 10.42
N LEU A 148 -0.22 4.92 11.00
CA LEU A 148 1.06 4.60 10.36
C LEU A 148 1.53 3.16 10.61
N TYR A 149 0.67 2.27 11.12
CA TYR A 149 1.00 0.88 11.41
C TYR A 149 1.44 0.10 10.16
N ASN A 150 2.47 -0.74 10.30
CA ASN A 150 2.90 -1.68 9.26
C ASN A 150 1.96 -2.89 9.19
N ALA A 151 0.78 -2.71 8.61
CA ALA A 151 -0.19 -3.79 8.50
C ALA A 151 0.22 -4.81 7.43
N HIS A 152 0.36 -6.07 7.85
CA HIS A 152 0.60 -7.20 6.93
C HIS A 152 -0.68 -7.95 6.55
N TRP A 153 -1.77 -7.72 7.28
CA TRP A 153 -3.08 -8.33 7.05
C TRP A 153 -4.13 -7.27 6.72
N GLN A 154 -5.05 -7.58 5.80
CA GLN A 154 -6.17 -6.71 5.42
C GLN A 154 -6.99 -6.25 6.62
N LYS A 155 -7.23 -7.14 7.59
CA LYS A 155 -7.96 -6.80 8.82
C LYS A 155 -7.23 -5.74 9.65
N GLU A 156 -5.91 -5.87 9.78
CA GLU A 156 -5.09 -4.90 10.51
C GLU A 156 -4.99 -3.57 9.77
N LEU A 157 -4.86 -3.62 8.44
CA LEU A 157 -4.85 -2.43 7.59
C LEU A 157 -6.15 -1.65 7.73
N LEU A 158 -7.29 -2.32 7.58
CA LEU A 158 -8.60 -1.69 7.73
C LEU A 158 -8.77 -1.10 9.15
N HIS A 159 -8.35 -1.83 10.18
CA HIS A 159 -8.42 -1.34 11.56
C HIS A 159 -7.60 -0.07 11.76
N SER A 160 -6.31 -0.10 11.39
CA SER A 160 -5.41 1.03 11.62
C SER A 160 -5.75 2.25 10.76
N GLN A 161 -6.28 2.05 9.54
CA GLN A 161 -6.61 3.15 8.64
C GLN A 161 -7.95 3.80 8.98
N LEU A 162 -8.98 3.00 9.28
CA LEU A 162 -10.34 3.52 9.47
C LEU A 162 -10.57 4.10 10.87
N ASN A 163 -9.74 3.77 11.86
CA ASN A 163 -9.81 4.37 13.19
C ASN A 163 -9.33 5.85 13.20
N LYS A 164 -8.55 6.26 12.18
CA LYS A 164 -7.96 7.59 11.98
C LYS A 164 -7.17 8.15 13.17
N LYS A 165 -6.57 7.30 14.00
CA LYS A 165 -5.80 7.70 15.19
C LYS A 165 -4.30 7.61 14.94
N PHE A 166 -3.53 8.45 15.62
CA PHE A 166 -2.08 8.30 15.70
C PHE A 166 -1.68 7.88 17.11
N CYS A 167 -0.52 7.24 17.26
CA CYS A 167 0.08 7.11 18.57
C CYS A 167 0.65 8.46 19.04
N SER A 168 0.87 8.62 20.35
CA SER A 168 1.40 9.86 20.94
C SER A 168 2.67 10.37 20.25
N LYS A 169 3.58 9.46 19.90
CA LYS A 169 4.81 9.78 19.14
C LYS A 169 4.49 10.45 17.80
N HIS A 170 3.63 9.84 16.98
CA HIS A 170 3.31 10.36 15.65
C HIS A 170 2.42 11.61 15.70
N GLU A 171 1.54 11.74 16.70
CA GLU A 171 0.83 13.01 16.94
C GLU A 171 1.80 14.16 17.19
N GLU A 172 2.85 13.94 17.99
CA GLU A 172 3.86 14.96 18.27
C GLU A 172 4.68 15.28 17.02
N SER A 173 5.08 14.27 16.25
CA SER A 173 5.80 14.46 14.98
C SER A 173 5.01 15.32 13.99
N PHE A 174 3.73 15.01 13.77
CA PHE A 174 2.88 15.81 12.88
C PHE A 174 2.64 17.23 13.40
N LYS A 175 2.45 17.42 14.71
CA LYS A 175 2.34 18.77 15.30
C LYS A 175 3.58 19.61 15.03
N LYS A 176 4.78 19.02 15.12
CA LYS A 176 6.02 19.73 14.80
C LYS A 176 6.03 20.16 13.33
N LEU A 177 5.74 19.24 12.40
CA LEU A 177 5.72 19.54 10.96
C LEU A 177 4.76 20.69 10.61
N ILE A 178 3.54 20.67 11.13
CA ILE A 178 2.53 21.71 10.88
C ILE A 178 2.96 23.07 11.45
N ASN A 179 3.74 23.09 12.53
CA ASN A 179 4.21 24.34 13.12
C ASN A 179 5.41 24.97 12.38
N TYR A 180 6.09 24.22 11.50
CA TYR A 180 7.20 24.71 10.68
C TYR A 180 6.76 25.19 9.28
N SER A 181 5.53 24.87 8.86
CA SER A 181 4.89 25.30 7.61
C SER A 181 4.09 26.59 7.78
#